data_AF-A0A5M3ZFE7-F1
#
_entry.id   AF-A0A5M3ZFE7-F1
#
_cell.length_a   1.000
_cell.length_b   1.000
_cell.length_c   1.000
_cell.angle_alpha   90.00
_cell.angle_beta   90.00
_cell.angle_gamma   90.00
#
_symmetry.space_group_name_H-M   'P 1'
#
loop_
_entity.id
_entity.type
_entity.pdbx_description
1 polymer ?
#
loop_
_entity_poly.entity_id
_entity_poly.type
_entity_poly.pdbx_seq_one_letter_code
_entity_poly.pdbx_strand_id
1 'polypeptide(L)'
;MPSNKDRLYVALYARGGIAKMPDKEDTYHWALIVGPKAETEGSMGYRYHAKERPNLRQGSEWFFEERNIPLIPTSMLLVRIMVGKVADGKRLVQILRNIPIRQGQPGWNCVFWVQEALQALKDDGKALGTNVIEWQRVRDQAMAYCQKKKDQHRFDGRGNFDATKAPTYDLVEDKEIIG
;
A
#
# COMPACT_ATOMS: atom_id res chain seq x y z
N MET A 1 -22.11 -18.02 -5.09
CA MET A 1 -22.17 -16.62 -4.60
C MET A 1 -20.76 -16.03 -4.62
N PRO A 2 -20.52 -14.80 -5.08
CA PRO A 2 -19.20 -14.20 -4.97
C PRO A 2 -18.88 -14.03 -3.49
N SER A 3 -17.83 -14.66 -3.00
CA SER A 3 -17.40 -14.52 -1.61
C SER A 3 -17.05 -13.05 -1.32
N ASN A 4 -17.63 -12.46 -0.27
CA ASN A 4 -17.31 -11.12 0.22
C ASN A 4 -15.96 -11.11 0.96
N LYS A 5 -14.91 -11.57 0.27
CA LYS A 5 -13.55 -11.64 0.80
C LYS A 5 -12.95 -10.25 0.89
N ASP A 6 -12.03 -10.06 1.81
CA ASP A 6 -11.21 -8.85 1.88
C ASP A 6 -10.33 -8.69 0.64
N ARG A 7 -9.78 -7.50 0.49
CA ARG A 7 -8.91 -7.06 -0.59
C ARG A 7 -7.60 -6.62 -0.01
N LEU A 8 -6.52 -7.04 -0.66
CA LEU A 8 -5.17 -6.53 -0.42
C LEU A 8 -4.90 -5.39 -1.38
N TYR A 9 -4.44 -4.27 -0.84
CA TYR A 9 -4.05 -3.09 -1.59
C TYR A 9 -2.60 -2.70 -1.31
N VAL A 10 -1.89 -2.24 -2.34
CA VAL A 10 -0.72 -1.38 -2.16
C VAL A 10 -1.19 0.06 -2.09
N ALA A 11 -0.74 0.80 -1.09
CA ALA A 11 -1.11 2.19 -0.87
C ALA A 11 0.13 3.10 -0.93
N LEU A 12 0.01 4.21 -1.66
CA LEU A 12 1.02 5.26 -1.71
C LEU A 12 0.55 6.45 -0.89
N TYR A 13 1.43 6.92 -0.01
CA TYR A 13 1.22 8.09 0.81
C TYR A 13 2.19 9.20 0.41
N ALA A 14 1.76 10.45 0.58
CA ALA A 14 2.62 11.61 0.44
C ALA A 14 3.82 11.48 1.39
N ARG A 15 5.00 11.83 0.89
CA ARG A 15 6.25 11.83 1.66
C ARG A 15 7.04 13.08 1.26
N GLY A 16 7.63 13.73 2.25
CA GLY A 16 8.57 14.83 2.01
C GLY A 16 10.00 14.31 1.81
N GLY A 17 10.83 15.12 1.16
CA GLY A 17 12.24 14.84 0.93
C GLY A 17 12.58 14.52 -0.52
N ILE A 18 13.87 14.35 -0.79
CA ILE A 18 14.40 14.04 -2.11
C ILE A 18 14.46 12.52 -2.26
N ALA A 19 13.88 12.00 -3.35
CA ALA A 19 13.94 10.60 -3.72
C ALA A 19 15.40 10.15 -3.94
N LYS A 20 15.76 8.99 -3.40
CA LYS A 20 17.10 8.41 -3.47
C LYS A 20 17.13 7.09 -4.24
N MET A 21 15.99 6.44 -4.45
CA MET A 21 15.92 5.23 -5.26
C MET A 21 16.01 5.55 -6.76
N PRO A 22 16.62 4.68 -7.59
CA PRO A 22 16.81 4.93 -9.01
C PRO A 22 15.53 5.27 -9.78
N ASP A 23 14.44 4.54 -9.52
CA ASP A 23 13.14 4.75 -10.16
C ASP A 23 12.21 5.65 -9.32
N LYS A 24 12.77 6.32 -8.30
CA LYS A 24 12.12 7.28 -7.42
C LYS A 24 10.91 6.73 -6.68
N GLU A 25 10.84 5.42 -6.43
CA GLU A 25 9.75 4.81 -5.68
C GLU A 25 9.62 5.44 -4.29
N ASP A 26 10.74 5.81 -3.69
CA ASP A 26 10.81 6.43 -2.37
C ASP A 26 10.37 7.90 -2.32
N THR A 27 9.91 8.47 -3.45
CA THR A 27 9.09 9.69 -3.49
C THR A 27 7.82 9.56 -2.65
N TYR A 28 7.33 8.33 -2.47
CA TYR A 28 6.14 8.03 -1.69
C TYR A 28 6.50 7.16 -0.49
N HIS A 29 5.64 7.18 0.53
CA HIS A 29 5.64 6.15 1.56
C HIS A 29 4.75 5.00 1.11
N TRP A 30 5.27 3.77 1.14
CA TRP A 30 4.57 2.57 0.68
C TRP A 30 4.02 1.79 1.88
N ALA A 31 2.82 1.25 1.72
CA ALA A 31 2.19 0.38 2.70
C ALA A 31 1.29 -0.66 2.03
N LEU A 32 0.92 -1.69 2.79
CA LEU A 32 -0.16 -2.59 2.46
C LEU A 32 -1.40 -2.23 3.27
N ILE A 33 -2.58 -2.33 2.66
CA ILE A 33 -3.87 -2.21 3.33
C ILE A 33 -4.68 -3.48 3.06
N VAL A 34 -5.31 -4.02 4.10
CA VAL A 34 -6.34 -5.06 3.99
C VAL A 34 -7.67 -4.47 4.44
N GLY A 35 -8.70 -4.61 3.61
CA GLY A 35 -10.04 -4.10 3.90
C GLY A 35 -11.14 -4.88 3.18
N PRO A 36 -12.42 -4.66 3.55
CA PRO A 36 -13.54 -5.32 2.92
C PRO A 36 -13.62 -5.01 1.41
N LYS A 37 -14.24 -5.92 0.65
CA LYS A 37 -14.51 -5.69 -0.78
C LYS A 37 -15.37 -4.44 -1.02
N ALA A 38 -16.40 -4.26 -0.20
CA ALA A 38 -17.31 -3.13 -0.28
C ALA A 38 -17.05 -2.21 0.90
N GLU A 39 -16.60 -1.00 0.59
CA GLU A 39 -16.35 0.05 1.59
C GLU A 39 -17.60 0.92 1.74
N THR A 40 -18.09 1.03 2.97
CA THR A 40 -19.13 1.97 3.40
C THR A 40 -18.52 3.08 4.24
N GLU A 41 -19.31 4.11 4.53
CA GLU A 41 -18.98 5.05 5.59
C GLU A 41 -18.74 4.27 6.90
N GLY A 42 -17.63 4.57 7.59
CA GLY A 42 -17.20 3.85 8.79
C GLY A 42 -16.47 2.51 8.55
N SER A 43 -16.24 2.10 7.29
CA SER A 43 -15.45 0.89 7.02
C SER A 43 -14.03 1.01 7.57
N MET A 44 -13.60 -0.07 8.23
CA MET A 44 -12.29 -0.21 8.85
C MET A 44 -11.46 -1.24 8.10
N GLY A 45 -10.14 -1.13 8.22
CA GLY A 45 -9.18 -2.09 7.67
C GLY A 45 -7.86 -2.00 8.41
N TYR A 46 -6.90 -2.82 8.02
CA TYR A 46 -5.58 -2.83 8.64
C TYR A 46 -4.53 -2.31 7.66
N ARG A 47 -3.67 -1.43 8.14
CA ARG A 47 -2.45 -0.99 7.44
C ARG A 47 -1.24 -1.69 8.02
N TYR A 48 -0.36 -2.12 7.12
CA TYR A 48 0.92 -2.75 7.41
C TYR A 48 2.02 -2.00 6.66
N HIS A 49 3.05 -1.56 7.39
CA HIS A 49 4.22 -0.95 6.76
C HIS A 49 5.47 -1.02 7.65
N ALA A 50 6.64 -0.84 7.04
CA ALA A 50 7.82 -0.40 7.75
C ALA A 50 7.82 1.14 7.81
N LYS A 51 8.03 1.71 9.00
CA LYS A 51 8.08 3.17 9.22
C LYS A 51 9.23 3.53 10.16
N GLU A 52 9.78 4.74 10.01
CA GLU A 52 10.73 5.28 10.98
C GLU A 52 10.01 5.89 12.20
N ARG A 53 10.58 5.68 13.38
CA ARG A 53 10.22 6.41 14.60
C ARG A 53 11.47 7.02 15.24
N PRO A 54 11.33 8.14 15.98
CA PRO A 54 12.44 8.69 16.74
C PRO A 54 13.02 7.65 17.71
N ASN A 55 14.33 7.52 17.72
CA ASN A 55 15.07 6.74 18.69
C ASN A 55 16.06 7.68 19.42
N LEU A 56 15.91 7.79 20.75
CA LEU A 56 16.69 8.72 21.57
C LEU A 56 18.22 8.50 21.50
N ARG A 57 18.68 7.32 21.08
CA ARG A 57 20.11 6.98 20.98
C ARG A 57 20.65 7.00 19.55
N GLN A 58 19.81 6.71 18.56
CA GLN A 58 20.22 6.48 17.17
C GLN A 58 19.59 7.49 16.17
N GLY A 59 18.87 8.49 16.66
CA GLY A 59 18.13 9.45 15.85
C GLY A 59 16.79 8.89 15.38
N SER A 60 16.82 7.94 14.44
CA SER A 60 15.65 7.19 13.99
C SER A 60 15.91 5.68 13.97
N GLU A 61 14.84 4.91 14.11
CA GLU A 61 14.87 3.47 13.88
C GLU A 61 13.65 3.04 13.05
N TRP A 62 13.83 2.02 12.24
CA TRP A 62 12.74 1.40 11.50
C TRP A 62 11.92 0.47 12.41
N PHE A 63 10.63 0.37 12.18
CA PHE A 63 9.80 -0.64 12.85
C PHE A 63 8.63 -1.03 11.96
N PHE A 64 8.09 -2.22 12.20
CA PHE A 64 6.84 -2.68 11.61
C PHE A 64 5.66 -2.12 12.40
N GLU A 65 4.73 -1.43 11.73
CA GLU A 65 3.44 -1.05 12.31
C GLU A 65 2.33 -1.85 11.63
N GLU A 66 1.54 -2.53 12.45
CA GLU A 66 0.22 -3.04 12.10
C GLU A 66 -0.81 -2.20 12.85
N ARG A 67 -1.74 -1.58 12.12
CA ARG A 67 -2.71 -0.66 12.71
C ARG A 67 -4.08 -0.78 12.07
N ASN A 68 -5.11 -0.89 12.90
CA ASN A 68 -6.48 -0.72 12.48
C ASN A 68 -6.73 0.76 12.13
N ILE A 69 -7.21 1.02 10.93
CA ILE A 69 -7.42 2.36 10.37
C ILE A 69 -8.82 2.48 9.73
N PRO A 70 -9.41 3.68 9.75
CA PRO A 70 -10.50 4.00 8.84
C PRO A 70 -10.03 3.88 7.39
N LEU A 71 -10.89 3.35 6.51
CA LEU A 71 -10.61 3.26 5.06
C LEU A 71 -11.04 4.50 4.28
N ILE A 72 -11.63 5.48 4.97
CA ILE A 72 -11.81 6.82 4.42
C ILE A 72 -10.44 7.46 4.10
N PRO A 73 -10.36 8.36 3.11
CA PRO A 73 -9.12 9.04 2.79
C PRO A 73 -8.57 9.80 3.99
N THR A 74 -7.26 9.70 4.18
CA THR A 74 -6.52 10.63 5.03
C THR A 74 -5.84 11.66 4.14
N SER A 75 -5.49 12.83 4.66
CA SER A 75 -4.80 13.89 3.90
C SER A 75 -3.48 13.43 3.26
N MET A 76 -2.90 12.33 3.75
CA MET A 76 -1.64 11.79 3.27
C MET A 76 -1.82 10.61 2.29
N LEU A 77 -3.00 9.99 2.20
CA LEU A 77 -3.23 8.86 1.29
C LEU A 77 -3.46 9.38 -0.13
N LEU A 78 -2.59 9.01 -1.07
CA LEU A 78 -2.67 9.45 -2.46
C LEU A 78 -3.46 8.48 -3.33
N VAL A 79 -3.04 7.21 -3.39
CA VAL A 79 -3.70 6.18 -4.21
C VAL A 79 -3.67 4.81 -3.53
N ARG A 80 -4.61 3.95 -3.95
CA ARG A 80 -4.66 2.52 -3.62
C ARG A 80 -4.67 1.68 -4.90
N ILE A 81 -3.92 0.60 -4.93
CA ILE A 81 -3.90 -0.38 -6.02
C ILE A 81 -4.35 -1.72 -5.44
N MET A 82 -5.52 -2.22 -5.83
CA MET A 82 -6.00 -3.55 -5.44
C MET A 82 -5.20 -4.60 -6.20
N VAL A 83 -4.45 -5.41 -5.45
CA VAL A 83 -3.51 -6.40 -6.00
C VAL A 83 -3.95 -7.83 -5.74
N GLY A 84 -4.94 -8.07 -4.87
CA GLY A 84 -5.40 -9.43 -4.65
C GLY A 84 -6.63 -9.57 -3.76
N LYS A 85 -7.28 -10.73 -3.88
CA LYS A 85 -8.39 -11.16 -3.03
C LYS A 85 -7.85 -12.02 -1.89
N VAL A 86 -8.13 -11.65 -0.64
CA VAL A 86 -7.63 -12.38 0.54
C VAL A 86 -8.36 -13.72 0.64
N ALA A 87 -7.61 -14.82 0.61
CA ALA A 87 -8.16 -16.17 0.78
C ALA A 87 -8.08 -16.64 2.24
N ASP A 88 -6.97 -16.33 2.92
CA ASP A 88 -6.74 -16.62 4.33
C ASP A 88 -6.10 -15.42 5.02
N GLY A 89 -6.93 -14.66 5.75
CA GLY A 89 -6.48 -13.44 6.43
C GLY A 89 -5.52 -13.71 7.60
N LYS A 90 -5.69 -14.82 8.33
CA LYS A 90 -4.80 -15.15 9.46
C LYS A 90 -3.39 -15.46 8.95
N ARG A 91 -3.32 -16.24 7.87
CA ARG A 91 -2.08 -16.58 7.19
C ARG A 91 -1.40 -15.35 6.59
N LEU A 92 -2.15 -14.49 5.92
CA LEU A 92 -1.65 -13.21 5.40
C LEU A 92 -0.98 -12.39 6.50
N VAL A 93 -1.68 -12.18 7.63
CA VAL A 93 -1.14 -11.39 8.75
C VAL A 93 0.12 -12.01 9.34
N GLN A 94 0.15 -13.35 9.48
CA GLN A 94 1.33 -14.05 9.97
C GLN A 94 2.55 -13.84 9.05
N ILE A 95 2.35 -13.88 7.73
CA ILE A 95 3.41 -13.60 6.75
C ILE A 95 3.91 -12.16 6.91
N LEU A 96 3.02 -11.18 6.94
CA LEU A 96 3.39 -9.76 7.03
C LEU A 96 4.16 -9.43 8.32
N ARG A 97 3.78 -10.02 9.45
CA ARG A 97 4.47 -9.84 10.74
C ARG A 97 5.89 -10.42 10.76
N ASN A 98 6.17 -11.40 9.90
CA ASN A 98 7.46 -12.09 9.84
C ASN A 98 8.44 -11.47 8.84
N ILE A 99 8.04 -10.44 8.10
CA ILE A 99 8.95 -9.73 7.18
C ILE A 99 9.99 -8.95 8.01
N PRO A 100 11.30 -9.19 7.81
CA PRO A 100 12.34 -8.63 8.65
C PRO A 100 12.47 -7.11 8.48
N ILE A 101 12.59 -6.40 9.61
CA ILE A 101 13.01 -5.00 9.65
C ILE A 101 14.55 -4.95 9.74
N ARG A 102 15.19 -4.18 8.87
CA ARG A 102 16.67 -4.11 8.80
C ARG A 102 17.17 -2.72 9.19
N GLN A 103 17.71 -2.62 10.40
CA GLN A 103 18.31 -1.37 10.90
C GLN A 103 19.65 -1.10 10.23
N GLY A 104 19.90 0.16 9.89
CA GLY A 104 21.21 0.62 9.39
C GLY A 104 21.63 0.05 8.03
N GLN A 105 20.82 -0.77 7.37
CA GLN A 105 21.15 -1.30 6.05
C GLN A 105 20.97 -0.20 4.98
N PRO A 106 22.03 0.17 4.24
CA PRO A 106 21.91 1.17 3.19
C PRO A 106 20.88 0.76 2.13
N GLY A 107 20.04 1.71 1.74
CA GLY A 107 18.98 1.52 0.75
C GLY A 107 17.70 0.86 1.27
N TRP A 108 17.73 0.20 2.43
CA TRP A 108 16.53 -0.44 2.98
C TRP A 108 15.51 0.61 3.48
N ASN A 109 14.23 0.43 3.12
CA ASN A 109 13.15 1.37 3.44
C ASN A 109 11.76 0.69 3.30
N CYS A 110 10.68 1.48 3.40
CA CYS A 110 9.29 1.00 3.25
C CYS A 110 8.98 0.35 1.87
N VAL A 111 9.65 0.77 0.80
CA VAL A 111 9.49 0.20 -0.55
C VAL A 111 10.01 -1.24 -0.57
N PHE A 112 11.23 -1.44 -0.07
CA PHE A 112 11.83 -2.76 0.06
C PHE A 112 10.99 -3.69 0.96
N TRP A 113 10.46 -3.18 2.07
CA TRP A 113 9.58 -3.97 2.92
C TRP A 113 8.31 -4.45 2.18
N VAL A 114 7.67 -3.58 1.39
CA VAL A 114 6.50 -3.97 0.57
C VAL A 114 6.89 -4.98 -0.51
N GLN A 115 8.03 -4.78 -1.18
CA GLN A 115 8.54 -5.73 -2.17
C GLN A 115 8.74 -7.13 -1.57
N GLU A 116 9.38 -7.22 -0.41
CA GLU A 116 9.59 -8.50 0.29
C GLU A 116 8.28 -9.11 0.79
N ALA A 117 7.34 -8.30 1.28
CA ALA A 117 6.03 -8.77 1.69
C ALA A 117 5.25 -9.39 0.53
N LEU A 118 5.25 -8.76 -0.65
CA LEU A 118 4.61 -9.30 -1.85
C LEU A 118 5.31 -10.59 -2.32
N GLN A 119 6.64 -10.64 -2.27
CA GLN A 119 7.38 -11.86 -2.59
C GLN A 119 7.04 -13.01 -1.62
N ALA A 120 7.00 -12.75 -0.32
CA ALA A 120 6.64 -13.77 0.67
C ALA A 120 5.20 -14.27 0.51
N LEU A 121 4.26 -13.39 0.16
CA LEU A 121 2.87 -13.79 -0.17
C LEU A 121 2.80 -14.62 -1.45
N LYS A 122 3.66 -14.34 -2.43
CA LYS A 122 3.78 -15.12 -3.66
C LYS A 122 4.33 -16.52 -3.38
N ASP A 123 5.40 -16.61 -2.61
CA ASP A 123 6.04 -17.88 -2.24
C ASP A 123 5.10 -18.75 -1.38
N ASP A 124 4.27 -18.12 -0.56
CA ASP A 124 3.26 -18.81 0.24
C ASP A 124 2.16 -19.46 -0.62
N GLY A 125 1.67 -18.76 -1.65
CA GLY A 125 0.68 -19.24 -2.60
C GLY A 125 -0.70 -19.60 -2.03
N LYS A 126 -0.97 -19.33 -0.75
CA LYS A 126 -2.20 -19.76 -0.04
C LYS A 126 -2.95 -18.64 0.67
N ALA A 127 -2.27 -17.55 1.04
CA ALA A 127 -2.87 -16.39 1.68
C ALA A 127 -3.81 -15.61 0.73
N LEU A 128 -3.54 -15.62 -0.57
CA LEU A 128 -4.29 -14.91 -1.59
C LEU A 128 -4.96 -15.86 -2.58
N GLY A 129 -6.16 -15.48 -3.06
CA GLY A 129 -6.83 -16.11 -4.19
C GLY A 129 -6.35 -15.48 -5.51
N THR A 130 -7.27 -15.01 -6.35
CA THR A 130 -6.91 -14.22 -7.55
C THR A 130 -6.10 -12.98 -7.15
N ASN A 131 -4.92 -12.82 -7.73
CA ASN A 131 -3.99 -11.75 -7.40
C ASN A 131 -3.03 -11.41 -8.57
N VAL A 132 -2.42 -10.23 -8.48
CA VAL A 132 -1.32 -9.72 -9.30
C VAL A 132 -0.35 -9.05 -8.35
N ILE A 133 0.69 -9.78 -7.92
CA ILE A 133 1.63 -9.34 -6.86
C ILE A 133 3.09 -9.33 -7.33
N GLU A 134 3.34 -9.51 -8.63
CA GLU A 134 4.65 -9.31 -9.24
C GLU A 134 5.13 -7.88 -9.00
N TRP A 135 6.27 -7.74 -8.31
CA TRP A 135 6.80 -6.45 -7.86
C TRP A 135 6.84 -5.41 -8.98
N GLN A 136 7.45 -5.72 -10.12
CA GLN A 136 7.58 -4.78 -11.24
C GLN A 136 6.21 -4.28 -11.71
N ARG A 137 5.25 -5.20 -11.93
CA ARG A 137 3.91 -4.83 -12.39
C ARG A 137 3.14 -3.98 -11.38
N VAL A 138 3.21 -4.36 -10.10
CA VAL A 138 2.57 -3.59 -9.01
C VAL A 138 3.19 -2.21 -8.87
N ARG A 139 4.53 -2.15 -8.88
CA ARG A 139 5.29 -0.92 -8.73
C ARG A 139 4.98 0.05 -9.86
N ASP A 140 5.13 -0.40 -11.10
CA ASP A 140 4.98 0.42 -12.29
C ASP A 140 3.54 0.97 -12.37
N GLN A 141 2.53 0.13 -12.09
CA GLN A 141 1.15 0.60 -12.03
C GLN A 141 0.91 1.61 -10.91
N ALA A 142 1.43 1.36 -9.70
CA ALA A 142 1.23 2.27 -8.57
C ALA A 142 1.83 3.65 -8.85
N MET A 143 3.05 3.67 -9.38
CA MET A 143 3.76 4.90 -9.75
C MET A 143 3.05 5.63 -10.89
N ALA A 144 2.68 4.93 -11.96
CA ALA A 144 1.99 5.52 -13.12
C ALA A 144 0.61 6.06 -12.75
N TYR A 145 -0.17 5.32 -11.96
CA TYR A 145 -1.50 5.76 -11.54
C TYR A 145 -1.43 6.99 -10.62
N CYS A 146 -0.47 7.02 -9.68
CA CYS A 146 -0.25 8.19 -8.84
C CYS A 146 0.16 9.42 -9.66
N GLN A 147 1.04 9.24 -10.66
CA GLN A 147 1.41 10.32 -11.57
C GLN A 147 0.22 10.81 -12.39
N LYS A 148 -0.58 9.91 -12.98
CA LYS A 148 -1.83 10.26 -13.68
C LYS A 148 -2.74 11.12 -12.80
N LYS A 149 -2.88 10.77 -11.50
CA LYS A 149 -3.71 11.54 -10.56
C LYS A 149 -3.13 12.91 -10.24
N LYS A 150 -1.81 13.04 -10.16
CA LYS A 150 -1.15 14.35 -10.06
C LYS A 150 -1.42 15.22 -11.28
N ASP A 151 -1.26 14.66 -12.47
CA ASP A 151 -1.47 15.38 -13.74
C ASP A 151 -2.94 15.81 -13.92
N GLN A 152 -3.86 15.05 -13.33
CA GLN A 152 -5.29 15.39 -13.27
C GLN A 152 -5.63 16.43 -12.20
N HIS A 153 -4.67 16.95 -11.43
CA HIS A 153 -4.91 17.89 -10.33
C HIS A 153 -5.72 17.30 -9.16
N ARG A 154 -5.58 15.98 -8.91
CA ARG A 154 -6.32 15.28 -7.84
C ARG A 154 -5.90 15.74 -6.44
N PHE A 155 -4.67 16.19 -6.27
CA PHE A 155 -4.08 16.43 -4.95
C PHE A 155 -3.76 17.90 -4.65
N ASP A 156 -4.04 18.82 -5.57
CA ASP A 156 -3.69 20.25 -5.46
C ASP A 156 -4.90 21.19 -5.43
N GLY A 157 -6.11 20.64 -5.41
CA GLY A 157 -7.37 21.38 -5.33
C GLY A 157 -7.81 22.04 -6.64
N ARG A 158 -7.12 21.80 -7.76
CA ARG A 158 -7.51 22.36 -9.08
C ARG A 158 -8.43 21.44 -9.88
N GLY A 159 -8.51 20.15 -9.52
CA GLY A 159 -9.42 19.18 -10.14
C GLY A 159 -10.81 19.12 -9.50
N ASN A 160 -11.79 18.58 -10.23
CA ASN A 160 -13.15 18.35 -9.71
C ASN A 160 -13.32 16.88 -9.28
N PHE A 161 -13.11 16.64 -7.99
CA PHE A 161 -12.94 15.29 -7.45
C PHE A 161 -13.59 15.16 -6.08
N ASP A 162 -14.18 13.99 -5.80
CA ASP A 162 -14.75 13.69 -4.48
C ASP A 162 -13.63 13.42 -3.47
N ALA A 163 -13.30 14.42 -2.65
CA ALA A 163 -12.27 14.34 -1.61
C ALA A 163 -12.58 13.29 -0.51
N THR A 164 -13.81 12.78 -0.42
CA THR A 164 -14.19 11.71 0.51
C THR A 164 -13.83 10.31 -0.01
N LYS A 165 -13.30 10.21 -1.24
CA LYS A 165 -12.90 8.96 -1.87
C LYS A 165 -11.41 8.91 -2.15
N ALA A 166 -10.78 7.77 -1.88
CA ALA A 166 -9.38 7.55 -2.18
C ALA A 166 -9.28 6.97 -3.61
N PRO A 167 -8.54 7.60 -4.52
CA PRO A 167 -8.36 7.07 -5.87
C PRO A 167 -7.88 5.62 -5.80
N THR A 168 -8.61 4.72 -6.45
CA THR A 168 -8.38 3.28 -6.35
C THR A 168 -8.39 2.63 -7.72
N TYR A 169 -7.31 1.89 -8.02
CA TYR A 169 -7.17 1.10 -9.23
C TYR A 169 -7.25 -0.39 -8.89
N ASP A 170 -8.03 -1.16 -9.65
CA ASP A 170 -8.07 -2.61 -9.57
C ASP A 170 -7.07 -3.18 -10.60
N LEU A 171 -5.91 -3.65 -10.13
CA LEU A 171 -4.88 -4.22 -11.00
C LEU A 171 -5.21 -5.65 -11.45
N VAL A 172 -6.10 -6.33 -10.74
CA VAL A 172 -6.55 -7.68 -11.12
C VAL A 172 -7.50 -7.62 -12.31
N GLU A 173 -8.36 -6.61 -12.35
CA GLU A 173 -9.32 -6.35 -13.44
C GLU A 173 -8.83 -5.27 -14.43
N ASP A 174 -7.63 -4.74 -14.22
CA ASP A 174 -6.97 -3.70 -15.02
C ASP A 174 -7.85 -2.48 -15.29
N LYS A 175 -8.44 -1.91 -14.23
CA LYS A 175 -9.32 -0.74 -14.35
C LYS A 175 -9.31 0.15 -13.12
N GLU A 176 -9.60 1.42 -13.35
CA GLU A 176 -9.90 2.38 -12.30
C GLU A 176 -11.31 2.12 -11.73
N ILE A 177 -11.42 1.98 -10.40
CA ILE A 177 -12.71 1.72 -9.73
C ILE A 177 -13.20 2.90 -8.90
N ILE A 178 -12.30 3.79 -8.48
CA ILE A 178 -12.61 5.05 -7.81
C ILE A 178 -11.64 6.10 -8.36
N GLY A 179 -12.19 7.14 -8.98
CA GLY A 179 -11.42 8.21 -9.60
C GLY A 179 -11.21 9.44 -8.74
#